data_AF-A0A7R9DY94-F1
#
_entry.id   AF-A0A7R9DY94-F1
#
_cell.length_a   1.000
_cell.length_b   1.000
_cell.length_c   1.000
_cell.angle_alpha   90.00
_cell.angle_beta   90.00
_cell.angle_gamma   90.00
#
_symmetry.space_group_name_H-M   'P 1'
#
loop_
_entity.id
_entity.type
_entity.pdbx_description
1 polymer ?
#
loop_
_entity_poly.entity_id
_entity_poly.type
_entity_poly.pdbx_seq_one_letter_code
_entity_poly.pdbx_strand_id
1 'polypeptide(L)'
;MLSEGWFTNYGNYLDILAISCDSFHEDTNKMIGRGQGNRNHVEKLRKIRNWCGEYHVAFKINTVVNTFNVDEDMAQQIQQLNPIRWKVRVICH
;
A
#
# COMPACT_ATOMS: atom_id res chain seq x y z
N MET A 1 9.87 -6.84 9.19
CA MET A 1 9.08 -6.90 7.94
C MET A 1 7.78 -7.62 8.27
N LEU A 2 6.62 -7.13 7.84
CA LEU A 2 5.36 -7.87 7.96
C LEU A 2 5.49 -9.24 7.30
N SER A 3 5.06 -10.28 8.01
CA SER A 3 5.08 -11.68 7.57
C SER A 3 3.74 -12.32 7.92
N GLU A 4 3.42 -13.41 7.25
CA GLU A 4 2.22 -14.21 7.53
C GLU A 4 2.15 -14.67 8.99
N GLY A 5 3.28 -15.10 9.59
CA GLY A 5 3.32 -15.48 11.00
C GLY A 5 2.90 -14.37 11.97
N TRP A 6 3.07 -13.10 11.59
CA TRP A 6 2.55 -11.98 12.37
C TRP A 6 1.01 -11.92 12.32
N PHE A 7 0.42 -12.16 11.14
CA PHE A 7 -1.04 -12.25 10.99
C PHE A 7 -1.62 -13.43 11.76
N THR A 8 -0.96 -14.59 11.76
CA THR A 8 -1.41 -15.74 12.57
C THR A 8 -1.47 -15.42 14.06
N ASN A 9 -0.50 -14.67 14.58
CA ASN A 9 -0.43 -14.36 16.01
C ASN A 9 -1.31 -13.18 16.43
N TYR A 10 -1.49 -12.19 15.54
CA TYR A 10 -2.06 -10.89 15.92
C TYR A 10 -3.24 -10.42 15.05
N GLY A 11 -3.54 -11.09 13.94
CA GLY A 11 -4.59 -10.69 12.99
C GLY A 11 -5.97 -10.57 13.61
N ASN A 12 -6.31 -11.46 14.55
CA ASN A 12 -7.60 -11.44 15.27
C ASN A 12 -7.81 -10.19 16.14
N TYR A 13 -6.75 -9.43 16.45
CA TYR A 13 -6.82 -8.20 17.24
C TYR A 13 -6.69 -6.94 16.38
N LEU A 14 -6.58 -7.09 15.05
CA LEU A 14 -6.33 -6.00 14.13
C LEU A 14 -7.54 -5.75 13.22
N ASP A 15 -8.24 -4.65 13.43
CA ASP A 15 -9.39 -4.30 12.59
C ASP A 15 -8.96 -3.84 11.19
N ILE A 16 -7.95 -2.97 11.11
CA ILE A 16 -7.56 -2.30 9.88
C ILE A 16 -6.04 -2.24 9.75
N LEU A 17 -5.50 -2.81 8.67
CA LEU A 17 -4.12 -2.61 8.26
C LEU A 17 -4.04 -1.55 7.16
N ALA A 18 -3.40 -0.42 7.47
CA ALA A 18 -3.15 0.65 6.50
C ALA A 18 -1.72 0.59 5.97
N ILE A 19 -1.56 0.48 4.65
CA ILE A 19 -0.26 0.55 3.97
C ILE A 19 -0.11 1.89 3.27
N SER A 20 1.04 2.54 3.46
CA SER A 20 1.39 3.75 2.74
C SER A 20 2.01 3.39 1.37
N CYS A 21 1.35 3.81 0.30
CA CYS A 21 1.77 3.60 -1.08
C CYS A 21 1.53 4.91 -1.85
N ASP A 22 2.62 5.56 -2.25
CA ASP A 22 2.56 6.86 -2.93
C ASP A 22 2.66 6.72 -4.46
N SER A 23 3.16 5.59 -4.97
CA SER A 23 3.24 5.31 -6.40
C SER A 23 3.34 3.81 -6.65
N PHE A 24 2.87 3.34 -7.80
CA PHE A 24 3.08 1.99 -8.30
C PHE A 24 4.32 1.86 -9.19
N HIS A 25 4.98 2.98 -9.49
CA HIS A 25 6.25 3.03 -10.21
C HIS A 25 7.42 3.09 -9.22
N GLU A 26 8.39 2.19 -9.37
CA GLU A 26 9.53 2.14 -8.46
C GLU A 26 10.37 3.42 -8.53
N ASP A 27 10.55 3.97 -9.74
CA ASP A 27 11.36 5.17 -9.94
C ASP A 27 10.73 6.42 -9.32
N THR A 28 9.41 6.58 -9.41
CA THR A 28 8.68 7.62 -8.68
C THR A 28 8.84 7.46 -7.17
N ASN A 29 8.74 6.23 -6.64
CA ASN A 29 9.00 5.98 -5.23
C ASN A 29 10.46 6.29 -4.82
N LYS A 30 11.45 6.05 -5.69
CA LYS A 30 12.85 6.46 -5.45
C LYS A 30 12.96 7.97 -5.36
N MET A 31 12.34 8.72 -6.28
CA MET A 31 12.32 10.19 -6.27
C MET A 31 11.66 10.76 -5.01
N ILE A 32 10.57 10.13 -4.53
CA ILE A 32 9.89 10.51 -3.28
C ILE A 32 10.72 10.14 -2.03
N GLY A 33 11.78 9.33 -2.16
CA GLY A 33 12.58 8.85 -1.03
C GLY A 33 12.00 7.63 -0.31
N ARG A 34 11.06 6.92 -0.96
CA ARG A 34 10.44 5.66 -0.49
C ARG A 34 10.96 4.41 -1.19
N GLY A 35 11.90 4.56 -2.13
CA GLY A 35 12.52 3.44 -2.81
C GLY A 35 13.17 2.46 -1.82
N GLN A 36 12.65 1.24 -1.75
CA GLN A 36 13.29 0.13 -1.05
C GLN A 36 13.97 -0.73 -2.10
N GLY A 37 15.26 -0.47 -2.38
CA GLY A 37 15.98 -0.98 -3.56
C GLY A 37 15.72 -2.45 -3.92
N ASN A 38 15.70 -2.76 -5.23
CA ASN A 38 15.51 -4.08 -5.86
C ASN A 38 14.37 -4.97 -5.33
N ARG A 39 13.50 -4.46 -4.46
CA ARG A 39 12.36 -5.20 -3.90
C ARG A 39 11.10 -4.66 -4.52
N ASN A 40 10.44 -5.50 -5.32
CA ASN A 40 9.17 -5.17 -5.97
C ASN A 40 8.09 -4.84 -4.91
N HIS A 41 7.89 -3.55 -4.65
CA HIS A 41 6.94 -3.03 -3.66
C HIS A 41 5.50 -3.47 -3.98
N VAL A 42 5.18 -3.55 -5.27
CA VAL A 42 3.84 -3.94 -5.77
C VAL A 42 3.52 -5.40 -5.44
N GLU A 43 4.48 -6.31 -5.63
CA GLU A 43 4.30 -7.71 -5.25
C GLU A 43 4.05 -7.87 -3.76
N LYS A 44 4.77 -7.11 -2.93
CA LYS A 44 4.60 -7.13 -1.48
C LYS A 44 3.23 -6.59 -1.06
N LEU A 45 2.75 -5.53 -1.70
CA LEU A 45 1.40 -5.00 -1.50
C LEU A 45 0.33 -6.05 -1.80
N ARG A 46 0.46 -6.77 -2.92
CA ARG A 46 -0.46 -7.85 -3.29
C ARG A 46 -0.45 -8.98 -2.26
N LYS A 47 0.73 -9.39 -1.79
CA LYS A 47 0.85 -10.39 -0.70
C LYS A 47 0.15 -9.95 0.58
N ILE A 48 0.37 -8.70 1.01
CA ILE A 48 -0.29 -8.14 2.20
C ILE A 48 -1.81 -8.10 2.00
N ARG A 49 -2.29 -7.74 0.81
CA ARG A 49 -3.73 -7.73 0.52
C ARG A 49 -4.34 -9.12 0.67
N ASN A 50 -3.65 -10.17 0.21
CA ASN A 50 -4.12 -11.55 0.33
C ASN A 50 -4.21 -11.96 1.80
N TRP A 51 -3.16 -11.72 2.60
CA TRP A 51 -3.20 -11.98 4.03
C TRP A 51 -4.33 -11.23 4.74
N CYS A 52 -4.57 -9.95 4.40
CA CYS A 52 -5.72 -9.23 4.95
C CYS A 52 -7.05 -9.95 4.64
N GLY A 53 -7.19 -10.56 3.46
CA GLY A 53 -8.38 -11.37 3.13
C GLY A 53 -8.47 -12.65 3.94
N GLU A 54 -7.38 -13.41 4.04
CA GLU A 54 -7.33 -14.71 4.74
C GLU A 54 -7.55 -14.56 6.25
N TYR A 55 -7.01 -13.52 6.86
CA TYR A 55 -7.07 -13.27 8.30
C TYR A 55 -8.17 -12.27 8.69
N HIS A 56 -9.11 -11.97 7.78
CA HIS A 56 -10.26 -11.09 8.02
C HIS A 56 -9.89 -9.67 8.54
N VAL A 57 -8.73 -9.15 8.15
CA VAL A 57 -8.26 -7.81 8.49
C VAL A 57 -8.67 -6.85 7.37
N ALA A 58 -9.26 -5.69 7.71
CA ALA A 58 -9.64 -4.74 6.69
C ALA A 58 -8.41 -4.05 6.08
N PHE A 59 -8.31 -4.05 4.74
CA PHE A 59 -7.15 -3.49 4.03
C PHE A 59 -7.37 -2.04 3.61
N LYS A 60 -6.44 -1.15 3.95
CA LYS A 60 -6.49 0.29 3.65
C LYS A 60 -5.21 0.76 2.97
N ILE A 61 -5.36 1.68 2.01
CA ILE A 61 -4.22 2.35 1.36
C ILE A 61 -4.22 3.83 1.74
N ASN A 62 -3.05 4.36 2.06
CA ASN A 62 -2.81 5.80 2.19
C ASN A 62 -1.83 6.25 1.10
N THR A 63 -2.21 7.28 0.34
CA THR A 63 -1.40 7.88 -0.71
C THR A 63 -1.19 9.34 -0.39
N VAL A 64 0.08 9.78 -0.44
CA VAL A 64 0.44 11.19 -0.39
C VAL A 64 0.70 11.68 -1.81
N VAL A 65 -0.16 12.58 -2.30
CA VAL A 65 -0.01 13.18 -3.63
C VAL A 65 0.92 14.39 -3.54
N ASN A 66 1.95 14.39 -4.37
CA ASN A 66 3.03 15.36 -4.46
C ASN A 66 3.42 15.59 -5.93
N THR A 67 4.42 16.46 -6.15
CA THR A 67 4.87 16.85 -7.49
C THR A 67 5.35 15.71 -8.39
N PHE A 68 5.73 14.56 -7.83
CA PHE A 68 6.25 13.41 -8.58
C PHE A 68 5.18 12.41 -9.00
N ASN A 69 3.98 12.42 -8.38
CA ASN A 69 2.92 11.44 -8.63
C ASN A 69 1.55 12.07 -8.93
N VAL A 70 1.48 13.40 -9.05
CA VAL A 70 0.22 14.12 -9.29
C VAL A 70 -0.47 13.70 -10.60
N ASP A 71 0.32 13.34 -11.61
CA ASP A 71 -0.17 12.92 -12.93
C ASP A 71 -0.27 11.39 -13.07
N GLU A 72 -0.03 10.63 -11.99
CA GLU A 72 -0.09 9.16 -12.04
C GLU A 72 -1.54 8.65 -11.97
N ASP A 73 -1.95 7.89 -12.97
CA ASP A 73 -3.19 7.11 -12.90
C ASP A 73 -2.96 5.82 -12.12
N MET A 74 -3.61 5.73 -10.96
CA MET A 74 -3.56 4.59 -10.05
C MET A 74 -4.85 3.76 -10.05
N ALA A 75 -5.84 4.11 -10.88
CA ALA A 75 -7.20 3.56 -10.79
C ALA A 75 -7.22 2.04 -10.93
N GLN A 76 -6.51 1.50 -11.94
CA GLN A 76 -6.48 0.06 -12.20
C GLN A 76 -5.87 -0.72 -11.02
N GLN A 77 -4.77 -0.23 -10.46
CA GLN A 77 -4.04 -0.89 -9.38
C GLN A 77 -4.84 -0.83 -8.08
N ILE A 78 -5.47 0.31 -7.77
CA ILE A 78 -6.36 0.45 -6.61
C ILE A 78 -7.58 -0.46 -6.76
N GLN A 79 -8.16 -0.55 -7.95
CA GLN A 79 -9.29 -1.45 -8.21
C GLN A 79 -8.91 -2.92 -8.02
N GLN A 80 -7.73 -3.34 -8.51
CA GLN A 80 -7.21 -4.70 -8.30
C GLN A 80 -6.97 -5.02 -6.82
N LEU A 81 -6.46 -4.04 -6.05
CA LEU A 81 -6.20 -4.22 -4.61
C LEU A 81 -7.48 -4.17 -3.78
N ASN A 82 -8.55 -3.55 -4.29
CA ASN A 82 -9.86 -3.42 -3.65
C ASN A 82 -9.77 -3.11 -2.14
N PRO A 83 -9.13 -1.99 -1.74
CA PRO A 83 -9.06 -1.60 -0.34
C PRO A 83 -10.44 -1.15 0.16
N ILE A 84 -10.74 -1.43 1.42
CA ILE A 84 -11.97 -0.92 2.06
C ILE A 84 -11.97 0.60 2.16
N ARG A 85 -10.79 1.22 2.12
CA ARG A 85 -10.60 2.67 2.11
C ARG A 85 -9.29 3.02 1.42
N TRP A 86 -9.37 3.97 0.50
CA TRP A 86 -8.21 4.67 -0.06
C TRP A 86 -8.21 6.12 0.46
N LYS A 87 -7.21 6.48 1.27
CA LYS A 87 -7.05 7.85 1.77
C LYS A 87 -6.02 8.57 0.91
N VAL A 88 -6.48 9.61 0.22
CA VAL A 88 -5.63 10.49 -0.59
C VAL A 88 -5.38 11.78 0.20
N ARG A 89 -4.11 12.16 0.38
CA ARG A 89 -3.72 13.43 0.99
C ARG A 89 -2.77 14.18 0.06
N VAL A 90 -3.21 15.32 -0.44
CA VAL A 90 -2.38 16.23 -1.22
C VAL A 90 -1.47 17.02 -0.27
N ILE A 91 -0.21 17.17 -0.63
CA ILE A 91 0.71 18.12 -0.03
C ILE A 91 1.09 19.15 -1.10
N CYS A 92 0.66 20.39 -0.91
CA CYS A 92 1.16 21.52 -1.69
C CYS A 92 2.52 21.95 -1.11
N HIS A 93 3.47 22.24 -1.98
CA HIS A 93 4.62 23.09 -1.67
C HIS A 93 4.39 24.46 -2.32
#